data_AF-A0A1L3SRF5-F1
#
_entry.id   AF-A0A1L3SRF5-F1
#
_cell.length_a   1.000
_cell.length_b   1.000
_cell.length_c   1.000
_cell.angle_alpha   90.00
_cell.angle_beta   90.00
_cell.angle_gamma   90.00
#
_symmetry.space_group_name_H-M   'P 1'
#
loop_
_entity.id
_entity.type
_entity.pdbx_description
1 polymer ?
#
loop_
_entity_poly.entity_id
_entity_poly.type
_entity_poly.pdbx_seq_one_letter_code
_entity_poly.pdbx_strand_id
1 'polypeptide(L)'
;MKVERMNTYAVAVYYRFDDTYLKRYDGLVGMLASYAEVWMEAPSMFLLRTDEKLATVENKIRKAGFQPETDILIVIDVTGREARYAGHIEHKDRLEKILPAQKATEHPEYPFLQNGGKWATGEWETRIDRQDAAAGDMPRRHGFSVAVHPQFGFKNFGRPFDPRQ
;
A
#
# COMPACT_ATOMS: atom_id res chain seq x y z
N MET A 1 -41.20 1.18 4.76
CA MET A 1 -39.77 1.39 5.07
C MET A 1 -39.00 1.36 3.77
N LYS A 2 -38.25 2.43 3.45
CA LYS A 2 -37.32 2.44 2.31
C LYS A 2 -36.11 1.63 2.75
N VAL A 3 -35.82 0.51 2.11
CA VAL A 3 -34.56 -0.21 2.33
C VAL A 3 -33.47 0.68 1.73
N GLU A 4 -32.69 1.34 2.56
CA GLU A 4 -31.53 2.10 2.10
C GLU A 4 -30.54 1.12 1.46
N ARG A 5 -30.22 1.36 0.19
CA ARG A 5 -29.23 0.55 -0.52
C ARG A 5 -27.86 0.95 -0.02
N MET A 6 -27.21 0.05 0.70
CA MET A 6 -25.78 0.17 0.99
C MET A 6 -24.99 -0.04 -0.30
N ASN A 7 -24.11 0.91 -0.60
CA ASN A 7 -23.15 0.85 -1.69
C ASN A 7 -21.76 0.55 -1.14
N THR A 8 -20.93 -0.09 -1.95
CA THR A 8 -19.52 -0.31 -1.64
C THR A 8 -18.67 0.55 -2.57
N TYR A 9 -17.79 1.36 -1.97
CA TYR A 9 -16.86 2.23 -2.68
C TYR A 9 -15.43 1.75 -2.47
N ALA A 10 -14.67 1.69 -3.57
CA ALA A 10 -13.22 1.58 -3.55
C ALA A 10 -12.62 2.98 -3.62
N VAL A 11 -11.78 3.30 -2.65
CA VAL A 11 -11.08 4.59 -2.55
C VAL A 11 -9.60 4.32 -2.71
N ALA A 12 -9.00 4.85 -3.77
CA ALA A 12 -7.56 4.85 -3.96
C ALA A 12 -7.04 6.27 -3.84
N VAL A 13 -5.97 6.44 -3.08
CA VAL A 13 -5.32 7.74 -2.87
C VAL A 13 -3.83 7.64 -3.12
N TYR A 14 -3.29 8.72 -3.64
CA TYR A 14 -1.87 8.98 -3.67
C TYR A 14 -1.65 10.38 -3.14
N TYR A 15 -0.88 10.49 -2.05
CA TYR A 15 -0.44 11.76 -1.52
C TYR A 15 1.01 11.99 -1.91
N ARG A 16 1.32 13.19 -2.40
CA ARG A 16 2.70 13.58 -2.64
C ARG A 16 3.47 13.51 -1.32
N PHE A 17 4.65 12.89 -1.37
CA PHE A 17 5.53 12.85 -0.21
C PHE A 17 6.19 14.22 0.00
N ASP A 18 5.69 14.95 0.99
CA ASP A 18 6.15 16.27 1.42
C ASP A 18 5.98 16.42 2.95
N ASP A 19 6.31 17.59 3.47
CA ASP A 19 6.21 17.93 4.90
C ASP A 19 4.78 17.91 5.46
N THR A 20 3.76 17.93 4.60
CA THR A 20 2.35 17.87 4.99
C THR A 20 1.70 16.51 4.73
N TYR A 21 2.44 15.55 4.14
CA TYR A 21 1.96 14.19 3.82
C TYR A 21 1.26 13.52 5.01
N LEU A 22 1.95 13.42 6.16
CA LEU A 22 1.44 12.69 7.32
C LEU A 22 0.13 13.31 7.82
N LYS A 23 0.06 14.64 7.88
CA LYS A 23 -1.14 15.37 8.29
C LYS A 23 -2.33 15.13 7.36
N ARG A 24 -2.09 15.09 6.04
CA ARG A 24 -3.15 14.78 5.05
C ARG A 24 -3.62 13.33 5.19
N TYR A 25 -2.67 12.41 5.37
CA TYR A 25 -2.96 10.99 5.56
C TYR A 25 -3.77 10.73 6.83
N ASP A 26 -3.37 11.30 7.97
CA ASP A 26 -4.10 11.16 9.24
C ASP A 26 -5.51 11.75 9.14
N GLY A 27 -5.67 12.87 8.42
CA GLY A 27 -6.98 13.45 8.14
C GLY A 27 -7.89 12.50 7.36
N LEU A 28 -7.36 11.84 6.33
CA LEU A 28 -8.08 10.81 5.58
C LEU A 28 -8.47 9.62 6.48
N VAL A 29 -7.51 9.06 7.22
CA VAL A 29 -7.73 7.89 8.07
C VAL A 29 -8.76 8.20 9.16
N GLY A 30 -8.67 9.37 9.80
CA GLY A 30 -9.65 9.81 10.79
C GLY A 30 -11.06 9.95 10.21
N MET A 31 -11.18 10.47 8.99
CA MET A 31 -12.46 10.56 8.28
C MET A 31 -13.00 9.17 7.90
N LEU A 32 -12.16 8.28 7.36
CA LEU A 32 -12.55 6.91 7.00
C LEU A 32 -12.95 6.08 8.22
N ALA A 33 -12.27 6.26 9.35
CA ALA A 33 -12.59 5.59 10.61
C ALA A 33 -13.96 5.98 11.20
N SER A 34 -14.57 7.08 10.72
CA SER A 34 -15.92 7.49 11.14
C SER A 34 -17.03 6.60 10.56
N TYR A 35 -16.74 5.81 9.53
CA TYR A 35 -17.70 4.88 8.95
C TYR A 35 -17.70 3.54 9.69
N ALA A 36 -18.89 2.96 9.86
CA ALA A 36 -19.06 1.69 10.55
C ALA A 36 -18.41 0.50 9.82
N GLU A 37 -18.40 0.55 8.49
CA GLU A 37 -17.91 -0.54 7.63
C GLU A 37 -16.82 -0.03 6.70
N VAL A 38 -15.60 0.00 7.21
CA VAL A 38 -14.40 0.36 6.45
C VAL A 38 -13.34 -0.73 6.58
N TRP A 39 -12.64 -1.01 5.49
CA TRP A 39 -11.48 -1.88 5.45
C TRP A 39 -10.26 -1.07 4.99
N MET A 40 -9.21 -1.10 5.80
CA MET A 40 -8.04 -0.20 5.72
C MET A 40 -6.74 -0.94 6.06
N GLU A 41 -6.36 -1.93 5.27
CA GLU A 41 -5.07 -2.63 5.47
C GLU A 41 -3.94 -2.05 4.61
N ALA A 42 -4.28 -1.55 3.41
CA ALA A 42 -3.31 -0.94 2.52
C ALA A 42 -3.25 0.58 2.72
N PRO A 43 -2.06 1.20 2.71
CA PRO A 43 -1.93 2.64 2.95
C PRO A 43 -2.48 3.51 1.82
N SER A 44 -2.76 2.95 0.64
CA SER A 44 -3.23 3.70 -0.53
C SER A 44 -4.57 3.20 -1.09
N MET A 45 -5.18 2.18 -0.48
CA MET A 45 -6.43 1.59 -0.95
C MET A 45 -7.33 1.22 0.22
N PHE A 46 -8.58 1.69 0.14
CA PHE A 46 -9.59 1.50 1.17
C PHE A 46 -10.89 1.02 0.53
N LEU A 47 -11.66 0.24 1.29
CA LEU A 47 -13.01 -0.12 0.93
C LEU A 47 -13.97 0.41 1.98
N LEU A 48 -15.04 1.04 1.53
CA LEU A 48 -16.05 1.65 2.37
C LEU A 48 -17.42 1.13 1.97
N ARG A 49 -18.24 0.70 2.94
CA ARG A 49 -19.65 0.39 2.73
C ARG A 49 -20.52 1.41 3.45
N THR A 50 -21.39 2.09 2.71
CA THR A 50 -22.23 3.19 3.22
C THR A 50 -23.48 3.38 2.37
N ASP A 51 -24.51 3.97 2.94
CA ASP A 51 -25.73 4.46 2.29
C ASP A 51 -25.53 5.82 1.58
N GLU A 52 -24.39 6.48 1.82
CA GLU A 52 -24.05 7.75 1.18
C GLU A 52 -23.84 7.59 -0.33
N LYS A 53 -24.08 8.68 -1.06
CA LYS A 53 -23.80 8.75 -2.50
C LYS A 53 -22.30 8.95 -2.74
N LEU A 54 -21.82 8.43 -3.87
CA LEU A 54 -20.41 8.56 -4.31
C LEU A 54 -19.89 10.01 -4.22
N ALA A 55 -20.67 10.99 -4.70
CA ALA A 55 -20.28 12.40 -4.65
C ALA A 55 -20.16 12.96 -3.23
N THR A 56 -20.91 12.43 -2.26
CA THR A 56 -20.80 12.82 -0.85
C THR A 56 -19.51 12.30 -0.25
N VAL A 57 -19.22 11.01 -0.50
CA VAL A 57 -17.98 10.35 -0.04
C VAL A 57 -16.74 11.04 -0.62
N GLU A 58 -16.73 11.29 -1.93
CA GLU A 58 -15.64 12.00 -2.61
C GLU A 58 -15.43 13.41 -2.03
N ASN A 59 -16.49 14.17 -1.81
CA ASN A 59 -16.38 15.50 -1.22
C ASN A 59 -15.87 15.48 0.22
N LYS A 60 -16.24 14.47 1.02
CA LYS A 60 -15.73 14.30 2.39
C LYS A 60 -14.23 14.00 2.38
N ILE A 61 -13.78 13.11 1.48
CA ILE A 61 -12.35 12.80 1.31
C ILE A 61 -11.57 14.05 0.90
N ARG A 62 -12.11 14.85 -0.03
CA ARG A 62 -11.45 16.10 -0.43
C ARG A 62 -11.31 17.09 0.73
N LYS A 63 -12.33 17.18 1.58
CA LYS A 63 -12.30 18.04 2.77
C LYS A 63 -11.38 17.52 3.88
N ALA A 64 -10.97 16.26 3.83
CA ALA A 64 -10.08 15.64 4.82
C ALA A 64 -8.60 16.07 4.69
N GLY A 65 -8.30 17.03 3.82
CA GLY A 65 -6.96 17.61 3.66
C GLY A 65 -6.34 17.41 2.29
N PHE A 66 -7.07 16.86 1.32
CA PHE A 66 -6.61 16.62 -0.05
C PHE A 66 -6.16 17.90 -0.76
N GLN A 67 -5.02 17.84 -1.44
CA GLN A 67 -4.49 18.92 -2.27
C GLN A 67 -4.60 18.57 -3.76
N PRO A 68 -5.51 19.19 -4.52
CA PRO A 68 -5.79 18.78 -5.90
C PRO A 68 -4.63 18.98 -6.89
N GLU A 69 -3.68 19.85 -6.56
CA GLU A 69 -2.52 20.15 -7.42
C GLU A 69 -1.41 19.09 -7.33
N THR A 70 -1.40 18.29 -6.25
CA THR A 70 -0.29 17.39 -5.91
C THR A 70 -0.72 15.96 -5.64
N ASP A 71 -1.96 15.77 -5.19
CA ASP A 71 -2.51 14.50 -4.76
C ASP A 71 -3.45 13.92 -5.82
N ILE A 72 -3.64 12.60 -5.80
CA ILE A 72 -4.56 11.88 -6.68
C ILE A 72 -5.60 11.16 -5.82
N LEU A 73 -6.88 11.32 -6.18
CA LEU A 73 -8.01 10.66 -5.54
C LEU A 73 -8.85 9.96 -6.61
N ILE A 74 -9.13 8.68 -6.37
CA ILE A 74 -10.03 7.89 -7.20
C ILE A 74 -11.07 7.23 -6.28
N VAL A 75 -12.35 7.48 -6.56
CA VAL A 75 -13.48 6.86 -5.85
C VAL A 75 -14.35 6.13 -6.88
N ILE A 76 -14.54 4.83 -6.71
CA ILE A 76 -15.25 3.97 -7.66
C ILE A 76 -16.38 3.26 -6.93
N ASP A 77 -17.58 3.29 -7.50
CA ASP A 77 -18.68 2.42 -7.08
C ASP A 77 -18.42 0.99 -7.54
N VAL A 78 -18.14 0.11 -6.59
CA VAL A 78 -17.90 -1.31 -6.80
C VAL A 78 -19.03 -2.19 -6.26
N THR A 79 -20.20 -1.60 -6.02
CA THR A 79 -21.39 -2.31 -5.52
C THR A 79 -21.77 -3.45 -6.46
N GLY A 80 -21.80 -4.67 -5.93
CA GLY A 80 -22.15 -5.88 -6.68
C GLY A 80 -21.14 -6.26 -7.78
N ARG A 81 -19.94 -5.68 -7.79
CA ARG A 81 -18.87 -6.07 -8.72
C ARG A 81 -18.14 -7.30 -8.18
N GLU A 82 -17.75 -8.20 -9.10
CA GLU A 82 -16.90 -9.33 -8.76
C GLU A 82 -15.56 -8.82 -8.22
N ALA A 83 -15.12 -9.37 -7.09
CA ALA A 83 -13.83 -9.08 -6.49
C ALA A 83 -13.01 -10.36 -6.32
N ARG A 84 -11.70 -10.21 -6.52
CA ARG A 84 -10.69 -11.24 -6.29
C ARG A 84 -9.55 -10.63 -5.51
N TYR A 85 -8.99 -11.39 -4.59
CA TYR A 85 -7.86 -10.99 -3.77
C TYR A 85 -6.92 -12.17 -3.59
N ALA A 86 -5.65 -11.89 -3.30
CA ALA A 86 -4.60 -12.87 -3.12
C ALA A 86 -3.57 -12.35 -2.09
N GLY A 87 -2.82 -13.26 -1.49
CA GLY A 87 -1.83 -12.95 -0.45
C GLY A 87 -2.39 -13.02 0.97
N HIS A 88 -1.57 -12.59 1.93
CA HIS A 88 -1.97 -12.51 3.33
C HIS A 88 -2.78 -11.25 3.58
N ILE A 89 -3.97 -11.41 4.15
CA ILE A 89 -4.93 -10.34 4.48
C ILE A 89 -5.24 -10.47 5.96
N GLU A 90 -4.93 -9.43 6.73
CA GLU A 90 -4.98 -9.47 8.20
C GLU A 90 -6.42 -9.56 8.72
N HIS A 91 -7.35 -8.86 8.07
CA HIS A 91 -8.76 -8.75 8.42
C HIS A 91 -9.66 -9.24 7.30
N LYS A 92 -9.41 -10.47 6.84
CA LYS A 92 -10.16 -11.13 5.76
C LYS A 92 -11.67 -11.11 5.98
N ASP A 93 -12.16 -11.43 7.18
CA ASP A 93 -13.61 -11.47 7.47
C ASP A 93 -14.30 -10.12 7.23
N ARG A 94 -13.60 -9.02 7.53
CA ARG A 94 -14.10 -7.66 7.32
C ARG A 94 -14.11 -7.30 5.83
N LEU A 95 -13.05 -7.68 5.10
CA LEU A 95 -13.00 -7.53 3.64
C LEU A 95 -14.18 -8.27 2.98
N GLU A 96 -14.42 -9.51 3.40
CA GLU A 96 -15.46 -10.35 2.84
C GLU A 96 -16.87 -9.81 3.11
N LYS A 97 -17.09 -9.22 4.29
CA LYS A 97 -18.36 -8.56 4.62
C LYS A 97 -18.66 -7.36 3.71
N ILE A 98 -17.62 -6.65 3.25
CA ILE A 98 -17.74 -5.44 2.44
C ILE A 98 -17.89 -5.75 0.95
N LEU A 99 -17.33 -6.86 0.47
CA LEU A 99 -17.37 -7.31 -0.92
C LEU A 99 -18.32 -8.52 -1.10
N PRO A 100 -19.60 -8.31 -1.48
CA PRO A 100 -20.58 -9.40 -1.50
C PRO A 100 -20.52 -10.33 -2.73
N ALA A 101 -19.72 -10.04 -3.76
CA ALA A 101 -19.58 -10.89 -4.95
C ALA A 101 -18.15 -11.44 -5.06
N GLN A 102 -17.92 -12.61 -4.45
CA GLN A 102 -16.58 -13.17 -4.32
C GLN A 102 -16.40 -14.45 -5.13
N LYS A 103 -15.22 -14.57 -5.73
CA LYS A 103 -14.57 -15.87 -5.92
C LYS A 103 -13.18 -15.75 -5.32
N ALA A 104 -12.95 -16.43 -4.20
CA ALA A 104 -11.58 -16.66 -3.74
C ALA A 104 -10.85 -17.36 -4.88
N THR A 105 -9.78 -16.76 -5.39
CA THR A 105 -8.91 -17.47 -6.33
C THR A 105 -8.09 -18.42 -5.47
N GLU A 106 -8.53 -19.67 -5.38
CA GLU A 106 -7.71 -20.75 -4.85
C GLU A 106 -6.41 -20.77 -5.65
N HIS A 107 -5.31 -20.42 -5.00
CA HIS A 107 -4.00 -20.66 -5.60
C HIS A 107 -3.86 -22.18 -5.75
N PRO A 108 -3.50 -22.71 -6.94
CA PRO A 108 -2.94 -24.05 -6.99
C PRO A 108 -1.76 -24.08 -6.02
N GLU A 109 -1.78 -25.03 -5.11
CA GLU A 109 -0.81 -25.19 -4.03
C GLU A 109 0.60 -24.95 -4.57
N TYR A 110 1.26 -23.87 -4.15
CA TYR A 110 2.70 -23.75 -4.32
C TYR A 110 3.33 -24.70 -3.29
N PRO A 111 4.04 -25.78 -3.70
CA PRO A 111 4.54 -26.79 -2.77
C PRO A 111 5.71 -26.31 -1.89
N PHE A 112 6.01 -25.00 -1.85
CA PHE A 112 7.19 -24.48 -1.15
C PHE A 112 6.97 -24.14 0.33
N LEU A 113 5.76 -24.27 0.86
CA LEU A 113 5.46 -23.95 2.27
C LEU A 113 4.83 -25.10 3.08
N GLN A 114 4.86 -26.34 2.57
CA GLN A 114 4.38 -27.51 3.32
C GLN A 114 5.45 -28.23 4.15
N ASN A 115 6.69 -27.75 4.16
CA ASN A 115 7.65 -28.19 5.17
C ASN A 115 7.61 -27.19 6.32
N GLY A 116 7.21 -27.66 7.50
CA GLY A 116 7.44 -27.02 8.79
C GLY A 116 8.94 -26.88 9.08
N GLY A 117 9.62 -26.08 8.27
CA GLY A 117 11.01 -25.72 8.40
C GLY A 117 11.13 -24.72 9.51
N LYS A 118 11.70 -25.17 10.63
CA LYS A 118 12.39 -24.34 11.62
C LYS A 118 12.95 -23.10 10.94
N TRP A 119 12.67 -21.92 11.49
CA TRP A 119 13.49 -20.75 11.25
C TRP A 119 14.92 -21.13 11.57
N ALA A 120 15.69 -21.50 10.54
CA ALA A 120 17.12 -21.68 10.67
C ALA A 120 17.64 -20.29 11.00
N THR A 121 18.06 -20.13 12.25
CA THR A 121 18.99 -19.09 12.68
C THR A 121 20.20 -19.18 11.76
N GLY A 122 20.15 -18.42 10.67
CA GLY A 122 21.26 -18.24 9.74
C GLY A 122 22.32 -17.43 10.44
N GLU A 123 23.19 -18.14 11.16
CA GLU A 123 24.53 -17.69 11.47
C GLU A 123 25.14 -17.14 10.18
N TRP A 124 25.56 -15.88 10.23
CA TRP A 124 26.44 -15.31 9.23
C TRP A 124 27.80 -16.01 9.37
N GLU A 125 27.94 -17.18 8.74
CA GLU A 125 29.24 -17.81 8.54
C GLU A 125 30.07 -16.89 7.64
N THR A 126 30.84 -16.04 8.30
CA THR A 126 31.97 -15.35 7.72
C THR A 126 32.99 -16.41 7.33
N ARG A 127 33.06 -16.74 6.03
CA ARG A 127 34.27 -17.36 5.45
C ARG A 127 35.42 -16.38 5.63
N ILE A 128 36.13 -16.53 6.75
CA ILE A 128 37.48 -16.00 6.90
C ILE A 128 38.40 -17.04 6.26
N ASP A 129 38.73 -16.82 4.99
CA ASP A 129 39.88 -17.50 4.39
C ASP A 129 41.13 -17.08 5.17
N ARG A 130 41.63 -17.99 6.00
CA ARG A 130 42.97 -17.90 6.58
C ARG A 130 43.98 -18.16 5.46
N GLN A 131 44.55 -17.10 4.93
CA GLN A 131 45.92 -17.11 4.42
C GLN A 131 46.73 -16.06 5.14
N ASP A 132 47.91 -16.49 5.57
CA ASP A 132 48.86 -15.78 6.41
C ASP A 132 49.27 -14.43 5.80
N ALA A 133 49.18 -13.37 6.60
CA ALA A 133 50.02 -12.18 6.45
C ALA A 133 50.32 -11.59 7.82
N ALA A 134 51.61 -11.42 8.07
CA ALA A 134 52.23 -11.07 9.33
C ALA A 134 52.06 -9.60 9.74
N ALA A 135 52.17 -9.37 11.06
CA ALA A 135 52.73 -8.23 11.77
C ALA A 135 52.47 -6.80 11.24
N GLY A 136 51.80 -5.98 12.07
CA GLY A 136 52.00 -4.53 12.13
C GLY A 136 50.74 -3.68 11.99
N ASP A 137 50.55 -2.79 12.97
CA ASP A 137 49.72 -1.56 12.99
C ASP A 137 48.18 -1.63 13.12
N MET A 138 47.72 -1.06 14.25
CA MET A 138 46.44 -0.33 14.40
C MET A 138 46.47 0.96 13.53
N PRO A 139 45.34 1.67 13.20
CA PRO A 139 44.11 1.79 13.99
C PRO A 139 42.77 1.90 13.23
N ARG A 140 41.71 1.85 14.05
CA ARG A 140 40.30 2.15 13.77
C ARG A 140 40.10 3.40 12.90
N ARG A 141 39.21 3.31 11.90
CA ARG A 141 38.41 4.45 11.41
C ARG A 141 36.94 4.07 11.29
N HIS A 142 36.12 4.80 12.03
CA HIS A 142 34.69 4.93 11.82
C HIS A 142 34.42 5.49 10.41
N GLY A 143 33.47 4.89 9.71
CA GLY A 143 32.88 5.42 8.50
C GLY A 143 31.59 4.68 8.20
N PHE A 144 30.45 5.24 8.60
CA PHE A 144 29.17 4.81 8.05
C PHE A 144 29.18 5.11 6.55
N SER A 145 29.28 4.08 5.72
CA SER A 145 29.02 4.20 4.30
C SER A 145 27.54 4.54 4.11
N VAL A 146 27.28 5.80 3.74
CA VAL A 146 25.96 6.28 3.31
C VAL A 146 25.48 5.38 2.17
N ALA A 147 24.41 4.62 2.39
CA ALA A 147 23.78 3.84 1.34
C ALA A 147 23.27 4.80 0.25
N VAL A 148 23.65 4.50 -0.99
CA VAL A 148 23.26 5.25 -2.20
C VAL A 148 21.73 5.34 -2.26
N HIS A 149 21.19 6.55 -2.26
CA HIS A 149 19.76 6.79 -2.50
C HIS A 149 19.34 6.15 -3.83
N PRO A 150 18.27 5.32 -3.86
CA PRO A 150 17.69 4.93 -5.14
C PRO A 150 17.06 6.16 -5.79
N GLN A 151 17.70 6.66 -6.86
CA GLN A 151 17.08 7.65 -7.74
C GLN A 151 15.94 6.98 -8.51
N PHE A 152 14.71 7.08 -8.01
CA PHE A 152 13.52 6.88 -8.84
C PHE A 152 13.36 8.09 -9.77
N GLY A 153 14.16 8.11 -10.84
CA GLY A 153 13.99 9.03 -11.95
C GLY A 153 13.20 8.37 -13.06
N PHE A 154 12.04 8.92 -13.41
CA PHE A 154 11.32 8.61 -14.64
C PHE A 154 12.10 9.17 -15.84
N LYS A 155 13.26 8.60 -16.13
CA LYS A 155 13.94 8.76 -17.42
C LYS A 155 13.19 7.84 -18.39
N ASN A 156 12.51 8.41 -19.37
CA ASN A 156 11.91 7.77 -20.57
C ASN A 156 10.39 7.90 -20.78
N PHE A 157 9.68 8.77 -20.06
CA PHE A 157 8.40 9.25 -20.61
C PHE A 157 8.67 10.29 -21.69
N GLY A 158 8.69 9.83 -22.95
CA GLY A 158 8.66 10.69 -24.12
C GLY A 158 7.41 11.57 -24.05
N ARG A 159 7.60 12.89 -24.14
CA ARG A 159 6.48 13.83 -24.24
C ARG A 159 5.73 13.55 -25.55
N PRO A 160 4.39 13.61 -25.58
CA PRO A 160 3.66 13.56 -26.83
C PRO A 160 4.08 14.76 -27.71
N PHE A 161 4.29 14.46 -29.00
CA PHE A 161 4.67 15.37 -30.07
C PHE A 161 3.72 16.59 -30.14
N ASP A 162 4.27 17.81 -30.16
CA ASP A 162 3.54 19.05 -30.42
C ASP A 162 3.66 19.42 -31.91
N PRO A 163 2.58 19.39 -32.71
CA PRO A 163 2.64 19.70 -34.14
C PRO A 163 2.68 21.21 -34.46
N ARG A 164 3.04 22.09 -33.52
CA ARG A 164 3.09 23.55 -33.73
C ARG A 164 4.45 24.21 -33.44
N GLN A 165 5.55 23.47 -33.47
CA GLN A 165 6.90 24.04 -33.56
C GLN A 165 7.55 23.74 -34.90
#